data_AF-A0A9E5WKA3-F1
#
_entry.id   AF-A0A9E5WKA3-F1
#
_cell.length_a   1.000
_cell.length_b   1.000
_cell.length_c   1.000
_cell.angle_alpha   90.00
_cell.angle_beta   90.00
_cell.angle_gamma   90.00
#
_symmetry.space_group_name_H-M   'P 1'
#
loop_
_entity.id
_entity.type
_entity.pdbx_description
1 polymer ?
#
loop_
_entity_poly.entity_id
_entity_poly.type
_entity_poly.pdbx_seq_one_letter_code
_entity_poly.pdbx_strand_id
1 'polypeptide(L)'
;MVLGEYQITAGPLEMTIAGNTIFPDPETTGVGTIYAGPLNDFMVTMVPPIPDWRLVETDRMQPDWYWDAAPSGSNGPGFFISSNDLEIVTACTIREMPRFIGSFQTQAQDGTPLDHTIRLVMAWRGSLIGSWRFTAQTPNGAISGLRYVIFERTTP
;
A
#
# COMPACT_ATOMS: atom_id res chain seq x y z
N MET A 1 2.27 -21.09 7.54
CA MET A 1 3.65 -20.87 8.05
C MET A 1 3.86 -19.37 8.17
N VAL A 2 4.40 -18.86 9.29
CA VAL A 2 4.70 -17.41 9.41
C VAL A 2 5.93 -17.10 8.55
N LEU A 3 5.85 -16.06 7.72
CA LEU A 3 6.96 -15.58 6.89
C LEU A 3 7.76 -14.48 7.59
N GLY A 4 7.10 -13.69 8.43
CA GLY A 4 7.75 -12.69 9.26
C GLY A 4 6.77 -11.73 9.90
N GLU A 5 7.30 -11.03 10.90
CA GLU A 5 6.68 -9.84 11.47
C GLU A 5 7.24 -8.61 10.76
N TYR A 6 6.38 -7.63 10.52
CA TYR A 6 6.67 -6.43 9.74
C TYR A 6 6.19 -5.19 10.49
N GLN A 7 7.03 -4.16 10.52
CA GLN A 7 6.62 -2.80 10.78
C GLN A 7 6.01 -2.25 9.49
N ILE A 8 4.80 -1.70 9.57
CA ILE A 8 4.09 -1.19 8.41
C ILE A 8 3.91 0.32 8.58
N THR A 9 4.52 1.07 7.68
CA THR A 9 4.45 2.52 7.64
C THR A 9 3.59 2.93 6.46
N ALA A 10 2.49 3.64 6.72
CA ALA A 10 1.61 4.18 5.70
C ALA A 10 1.68 5.70 5.74
N GLY A 11 1.97 6.30 4.59
CA GLY A 11 2.12 7.73 4.43
C GLY A 11 0.88 8.57 4.72
N PRO A 12 1.02 9.91 4.61
CA PRO A 12 -0.13 10.80 4.62
C PRO A 12 -1.08 10.43 3.49
N LEU A 13 -2.38 10.54 3.76
CA LEU A 13 -3.41 10.28 2.78
C LEU A 13 -3.62 11.51 1.91
N GLU A 14 -3.45 11.36 0.61
CA GLU A 14 -4.03 12.28 -0.36
C GLU A 14 -5.40 11.75 -0.77
N MET A 15 -6.47 12.51 -0.56
CA MET A 15 -7.81 12.14 -0.96
C MET A 15 -8.39 13.17 -1.94
N THR A 16 -8.97 12.70 -3.04
CA THR A 16 -9.75 13.53 -3.95
C THR A 16 -11.24 13.27 -3.72
N ILE A 17 -11.99 14.32 -3.38
CA ILE A 17 -13.45 14.30 -3.24
C ILE A 17 -14.05 15.28 -4.24
N ALA A 18 -14.86 14.78 -5.18
CA ALA A 18 -15.51 15.62 -6.20
C ALA A 18 -14.52 16.56 -6.94
N GLY A 19 -13.30 16.08 -7.20
CA GLY A 19 -12.23 16.84 -7.87
C GLY A 19 -11.39 17.74 -6.97
N ASN A 20 -11.68 17.84 -5.67
CA ASN A 20 -10.89 18.61 -4.70
C ASN A 20 -9.96 17.68 -3.91
N THR A 21 -8.66 18.01 -3.89
CA THR A 21 -7.67 17.28 -3.10
C THR A 21 -7.64 17.78 -1.64
N ILE A 22 -7.67 16.85 -0.70
CA ILE A 22 -7.59 17.07 0.75
C ILE A 22 -6.59 16.09 1.40
N PHE A 23 -6.10 16.44 2.59
CA PHE A 23 -5.12 15.65 3.36
C PHE A 23 -5.67 15.31 4.75
N PRO A 24 -6.55 14.31 4.85
CA PRO A 24 -7.28 14.01 6.08
C PRO A 24 -6.41 13.35 7.15
N ASP A 25 -5.44 12.53 6.73
CA ASP A 25 -4.70 11.65 7.63
C ASP A 25 -3.19 11.94 7.51
N PRO A 26 -2.50 12.11 8.65
CA PRO A 26 -1.05 12.14 8.67
C PRO A 26 -0.48 10.73 8.42
N GLU A 27 0.85 10.62 8.42
CA GLU A 27 1.55 9.33 8.44
C GLU A 27 1.10 8.49 9.65
N THR A 28 0.89 7.19 9.40
CA THR A 28 0.46 6.22 10.40
C THR A 28 1.36 5.00 10.38
N THR A 29 1.71 4.50 11.55
CA THR A 29 2.48 3.26 11.71
C THR A 29 1.65 2.17 12.36
N GLY A 30 1.78 0.95 11.88
CA GLY A 30 1.22 -0.24 12.49
C GLY A 30 2.23 -1.38 12.49
N VAL A 31 1.82 -2.50 13.08
CA VAL A 31 2.55 -3.77 12.98
C VAL A 31 1.70 -4.77 12.24
N GLY A 32 2.31 -5.64 11.47
CA GLY A 32 1.61 -6.72 10.80
C GLY A 32 2.41 -8.00 10.69
N THR A 33 1.71 -9.11 10.57
CA THR A 33 2.31 -10.43 10.40
C THR A 33 1.91 -10.97 9.04
N ILE A 34 2.90 -11.42 8.27
CA ILE A 34 2.67 -12.05 6.97
C ILE A 34 2.79 -13.57 7.12
N TYR A 35 1.77 -14.29 6.66
CA TYR A 35 1.70 -15.74 6.66
C TYR A 35 1.71 -16.27 5.22
N ALA A 36 2.43 -17.37 4.99
CA ALA A 36 2.32 -18.12 3.75
C ALA A 36 0.93 -18.76 3.64
N GLY A 37 0.22 -18.42 2.58
CA GLY A 37 -1.01 -19.05 2.12
C GLY A 37 -0.77 -20.09 1.03
N PRO A 38 -1.83 -20.71 0.51
CA PRO A 38 -1.74 -21.62 -0.63
C PRO A 38 -1.42 -20.86 -1.92
N LEU A 39 -0.65 -21.48 -2.83
CA LEU A 39 -0.49 -21.03 -4.23
C LEU A 39 0.00 -19.58 -4.44
N ASN A 40 1.12 -19.19 -3.81
CA ASN A 40 1.71 -17.84 -3.90
C ASN A 40 0.85 -16.71 -3.32
N ASP A 41 -0.12 -17.06 -2.47
CA ASP A 41 -0.84 -16.11 -1.64
C ASP A 41 -0.12 -15.90 -0.30
N PHE A 42 -0.15 -14.68 0.20
CA PHE A 42 0.27 -14.33 1.56
C PHE A 42 -0.89 -13.69 2.30
N MET A 43 -1.19 -14.16 3.49
CA MET A 43 -2.17 -13.51 4.36
C MET A 43 -1.46 -12.43 5.17
N VAL A 44 -2.07 -11.24 5.27
CA VAL A 44 -1.58 -10.16 6.12
C VAL A 44 -2.60 -9.85 7.20
N THR A 45 -2.14 -9.81 8.44
CA THR A 45 -2.89 -9.36 9.61
C THR A 45 -2.20 -8.14 10.18
N MET A 46 -2.95 -7.07 10.51
CA MET A 46 -2.41 -5.77 10.96
C MET A 46 -2.99 -5.30 12.30
N VAL A 47 -2.24 -4.45 13.00
CA VAL A 47 -2.63 -3.75 14.23
C VAL A 47 -2.28 -2.25 14.11
N PRO A 48 -3.23 -1.32 14.34
CA PRO A 48 -4.64 -1.53 14.67
C PRO A 48 -5.40 -2.26 13.54
N PRO A 49 -6.47 -3.00 13.87
CA PRO A 49 -7.05 -3.98 12.96
C PRO A 49 -7.68 -3.31 11.74
N ILE A 50 -7.12 -3.59 10.58
CA ILE A 50 -7.86 -3.61 9.30
C ILE A 50 -8.25 -5.07 9.01
N PRO A 51 -9.33 -5.31 8.25
CA PRO A 51 -9.74 -6.67 7.90
C PRO A 51 -8.58 -7.43 7.27
N ASP A 52 -8.32 -8.66 7.71
CA ASP A 52 -7.29 -9.52 7.11
C ASP A 52 -7.46 -9.58 5.59
N TRP A 53 -6.36 -9.47 4.87
CA TRP A 53 -6.37 -9.47 3.41
C TRP A 53 -5.25 -10.31 2.84
N ARG A 54 -5.44 -10.72 1.59
CA ARG A 54 -4.48 -11.52 0.85
C ARG A 54 -3.66 -10.63 -0.05
N LEU A 55 -2.35 -10.87 -0.05
CA LEU A 55 -1.42 -10.44 -1.08
C LEU A 55 -1.19 -11.61 -2.02
N VAL A 56 -1.38 -11.39 -3.31
CA VAL A 56 -1.14 -12.39 -4.35
C VAL A 56 0.02 -11.89 -5.21
N GLU A 57 0.97 -12.77 -5.52
CA GLU A 57 2.02 -12.46 -6.49
C GLU A 57 1.39 -12.22 -7.87
N THR A 58 1.66 -11.06 -8.46
CA THR A 58 1.15 -10.75 -9.81
C THR A 58 2.07 -11.36 -10.85
N ASP A 59 1.49 -11.88 -11.94
CA ASP A 59 2.29 -12.30 -13.09
C ASP A 59 3.02 -11.12 -13.77
N ARG A 60 3.99 -11.44 -14.63
CA ARG A 60 4.75 -10.46 -15.43
C ARG A 60 4.02 -9.95 -16.67
N MET A 61 2.82 -10.48 -16.96
CA MET A 61 1.97 -10.06 -18.06
C MET A 61 0.99 -8.95 -17.67
N GLN A 62 0.74 -8.75 -16.37
CA GLN A 62 -0.05 -7.63 -15.90
C GLN A 62 0.63 -6.30 -16.27
N PRO A 63 -0.16 -5.29 -16.67
CA PRO A 63 0.33 -3.94 -16.92
C PRO A 63 1.13 -3.42 -15.72
N ASP A 64 2.18 -2.67 -16.03
CA ASP A 64 2.95 -1.99 -15.00
C ASP A 64 2.09 -0.94 -14.32
N TRP A 65 2.22 -0.87 -13.00
CA TRP A 65 1.50 0.09 -12.18
C TRP A 65 2.53 1.00 -11.51
N TYR A 66 2.35 2.29 -11.74
CA TYR A 66 3.23 3.33 -11.22
C TYR A 66 2.47 4.14 -10.18
N TRP A 67 3.22 4.66 -9.21
CA TRP A 67 2.73 5.61 -8.24
C TRP A 67 3.76 6.70 -8.04
N ASP A 68 3.25 7.92 -7.85
CA ASP A 68 4.02 9.02 -7.34
C ASP A 68 3.59 9.25 -5.89
N ALA A 69 4.54 9.08 -4.96
CA ALA A 69 4.36 9.50 -3.59
C ALA A 69 4.72 10.99 -3.52
N ALA A 70 3.79 11.87 -3.92
CA ALA A 70 4.04 13.30 -3.86
C ALA A 70 3.94 13.80 -2.40
N PRO A 71 4.92 14.59 -1.92
CA PRO A 71 4.81 15.24 -0.63
C PRO A 71 3.88 16.44 -0.73
N SER A 72 2.70 16.33 -0.14
CA SER A 72 1.81 17.48 0.04
C SER A 72 1.40 17.56 1.50
N GLY A 73 2.25 18.24 2.27
CA GLY A 73 2.07 18.46 3.70
C GLY A 73 3.42 18.42 4.41
N SER A 74 3.88 19.56 4.89
CA SER A 74 5.10 19.67 5.69
C SER A 74 5.04 18.78 6.94
N ASN A 75 6.02 17.87 7.12
CA ASN A 75 6.89 17.79 8.32
C ASN A 75 7.58 16.42 8.46
N GLY A 76 8.60 16.18 7.64
CA GLY A 76 9.63 15.16 7.90
C GLY A 76 10.31 14.67 6.62
N PRO A 77 11.62 14.36 6.64
CA PRO A 77 12.26 13.58 5.59
C PRO A 77 11.82 12.12 5.73
N GLY A 78 10.55 11.83 5.44
CA GLY A 78 10.15 10.48 5.06
C GLY A 78 10.80 10.19 3.71
N PHE A 79 11.41 9.02 3.54
CA PHE A 79 11.85 8.55 2.23
C PHE A 79 10.60 8.24 1.40
N PHE A 80 9.97 9.27 0.82
CA PHE A 80 8.89 9.14 -0.13
C PHE A 80 9.50 8.78 -1.47
N ILE A 81 9.52 7.49 -1.80
CA ILE A 81 10.11 7.00 -3.05
C ILE A 81 9.01 6.81 -4.09
N SER A 82 9.08 7.58 -5.18
CA SER A 82 8.24 7.31 -6.35
C SER A 82 8.66 5.98 -6.99
N SER A 83 7.80 5.43 -7.85
CA SER A 83 8.18 4.30 -8.69
C SER A 83 9.50 4.55 -9.44
N ASN A 84 9.68 5.73 -10.01
CA ASN A 84 10.89 6.08 -10.76
C ASN A 84 12.13 6.17 -9.87
N ASP A 85 12.00 6.77 -8.69
CA ASP A 85 13.09 6.84 -7.72
C ASP A 85 13.52 5.44 -7.28
N LEU A 86 12.56 4.52 -7.11
CA LEU A 86 12.84 3.14 -6.74
C LEU A 86 13.61 2.41 -7.85
N GLU A 87 13.23 2.60 -9.10
CA GLU A 87 13.95 2.02 -10.24
C GLU A 87 15.39 2.55 -10.35
N ILE A 88 15.58 3.86 -10.10
CA ILE A 88 16.91 4.48 -10.08
C ILE A 88 17.77 3.90 -8.95
N VAL A 89 17.21 3.77 -7.74
CA VAL A 89 17.95 3.33 -6.55
C VAL A 89 18.29 1.84 -6.59
N THR A 90 17.40 1.02 -7.15
CA THR A 90 17.61 -0.44 -7.27
C THR A 90 18.31 -0.86 -8.55
N ALA A 91 18.42 0.04 -9.54
CA ALA A 91 18.87 -0.26 -10.90
C ALA A 91 18.08 -1.40 -11.58
N CYS A 92 16.83 -1.61 -11.16
CA CYS A 92 15.90 -2.62 -11.69
C CYS A 92 14.58 -1.93 -12.02
N THR A 93 13.90 -2.36 -13.08
CA THR A 93 12.54 -1.86 -13.37
C THR A 93 11.52 -2.49 -12.42
N ILE A 94 10.40 -1.82 -12.13
CA ILE A 94 9.32 -2.37 -11.30
C ILE A 94 8.83 -3.71 -11.85
N ARG A 95 8.87 -3.89 -13.16
CA ARG A 95 8.47 -5.12 -13.84
C ARG A 95 9.36 -6.32 -13.55
N GLU A 96 10.63 -6.07 -13.24
CA GLU A 96 11.61 -7.11 -12.94
C GLU A 96 11.59 -7.54 -11.47
N MET A 97 11.03 -6.70 -10.60
CA MET A 97 10.87 -6.97 -9.17
C MET A 97 9.71 -7.94 -8.92
N PRO A 98 9.76 -8.75 -7.84
CA PRO A 98 8.59 -9.46 -7.34
C PRO A 98 7.49 -8.46 -6.94
N ARG A 99 6.27 -8.65 -7.47
CA ARG A 99 5.15 -7.72 -7.31
C ARG A 99 3.98 -8.43 -6.64
N PHE A 100 3.31 -7.75 -5.73
CA PHE A 100 2.17 -8.28 -4.98
C PHE A 100 1.01 -7.30 -5.00
N ILE A 101 -0.21 -7.83 -5.08
CA ILE A 101 -1.44 -7.05 -4.99
C ILE A 101 -2.36 -7.65 -3.94
N GLY A 102 -2.99 -6.79 -3.15
CA GLY A 102 -4.03 -7.17 -2.21
C GLY A 102 -5.23 -6.24 -2.32
N SER A 103 -6.40 -6.77 -2.04
CA SER A 103 -7.64 -6.00 -2.02
C SER A 103 -8.55 -6.48 -0.92
N PHE A 104 -9.22 -5.53 -0.28
CA PHE A 104 -10.19 -5.77 0.78
C PHE A 104 -11.15 -4.58 0.84
N GLN A 105 -12.26 -4.75 1.54
CA GLN A 105 -13.28 -3.71 1.69
C GLN A 105 -13.44 -3.36 3.16
N THR A 106 -13.55 -2.07 3.45
CA THR A 106 -13.99 -1.58 4.77
C THR A 106 -15.28 -0.77 4.61
N GLN A 107 -15.82 -0.28 5.71
CA GLN A 107 -16.95 0.66 5.69
C GLN A 107 -16.51 1.97 6.34
N ALA A 108 -16.85 3.07 5.67
CA ALA A 108 -16.80 4.39 6.27
C ALA A 108 -17.81 4.50 7.42
N GLN A 109 -17.67 5.53 8.26
CA GLN A 109 -18.57 5.75 9.41
C GLN A 109 -20.03 5.96 9.01
N ASP A 110 -20.28 6.44 7.78
CA ASP A 110 -21.61 6.63 7.22
C ASP A 110 -22.18 5.38 6.53
N GLY A 111 -21.46 4.25 6.59
CA GLY A 111 -21.83 2.98 5.98
C GLY A 111 -21.44 2.85 4.51
N THR A 112 -20.78 3.84 3.91
CA THR A 112 -20.30 3.75 2.53
C THR A 112 -19.20 2.69 2.42
N PRO A 113 -19.28 1.74 1.46
CA PRO A 113 -18.21 0.79 1.23
C PRO A 113 -16.96 1.50 0.68
N LEU A 114 -15.82 1.17 1.25
CA LEU A 114 -14.49 1.64 0.83
C LEU A 114 -13.71 0.44 0.28
N ASP A 115 -13.40 0.47 -1.01
CA ASP A 115 -12.55 -0.52 -1.64
C ASP A 115 -11.09 -0.12 -1.49
N HIS A 116 -10.29 -1.04 -0.96
CA HIS A 116 -8.86 -0.88 -0.76
C HIS A 116 -8.10 -1.73 -1.76
N THR A 117 -7.08 -1.15 -2.38
CA THR A 117 -6.09 -1.88 -3.17
C THR A 117 -4.70 -1.52 -2.69
N ILE A 118 -3.98 -2.51 -2.19
CA ILE A 118 -2.58 -2.39 -1.83
C ILE A 118 -1.76 -3.04 -2.95
N ARG A 119 -0.76 -2.33 -3.44
CA ARG A 119 0.18 -2.85 -4.41
C ARG A 119 1.59 -2.67 -3.86
N LEU A 120 2.40 -3.72 -3.89
CA LEU A 120 3.72 -3.78 -3.29
C LEU A 120 4.73 -4.37 -4.27
N VAL A 121 5.97 -3.95 -4.16
CA VAL A 121 7.13 -4.59 -4.79
C VAL A 121 8.18 -4.91 -3.74
N MET A 122 8.93 -5.98 -3.96
CA MET A 122 10.09 -6.30 -3.11
C MET A 122 11.30 -5.47 -3.55
N ALA A 123 11.51 -4.34 -2.88
CA ALA A 123 12.62 -3.43 -3.15
C ALA A 123 13.96 -4.00 -2.67
N TRP A 124 13.98 -4.62 -1.48
CA TRP A 124 15.14 -5.29 -0.88
C TRP A 124 14.72 -6.51 -0.08
N ARG A 125 15.70 -7.30 0.37
CA ARG A 125 15.47 -8.44 1.26
C ARG A 125 14.77 -7.98 2.54
N GLY A 126 13.50 -8.39 2.70
CA GLY A 126 12.69 -8.05 3.88
C GLY A 126 12.06 -6.67 3.86
N SER A 127 12.10 -5.94 2.73
CA SER A 127 11.40 -4.67 2.56
C SER A 127 10.47 -4.72 1.36
N LEU A 128 9.18 -4.49 1.60
CA LEU A 128 8.17 -4.32 0.56
C LEU A 128 7.74 -2.85 0.52
N ILE A 129 7.72 -2.26 -0.66
CA ILE A 129 7.38 -0.84 -0.85
C ILE A 129 6.28 -0.75 -1.89
N GLY A 130 5.35 0.17 -1.72
CA GLY A 130 4.37 0.44 -2.77
C GLY A 130 3.33 1.46 -2.39
N SER A 131 2.09 1.20 -2.83
CA SER A 131 0.99 2.14 -2.70
C SER A 131 -0.26 1.48 -2.15
N TRP A 132 -1.05 2.26 -1.41
CA TRP A 132 -2.36 1.89 -0.93
C TRP A 132 -3.37 2.89 -1.47
N ARG A 133 -4.23 2.39 -2.36
CA ARG A 133 -5.35 3.11 -2.95
C ARG A 133 -6.64 2.78 -2.23
N PHE A 134 -7.49 3.80 -2.10
CA PHE A 134 -8.83 3.74 -1.54
C PHE A 134 -9.78 4.28 -2.60
N THR A 135 -10.93 3.64 -2.79
CA THR A 135 -11.99 4.18 -3.64
C THR A 135 -13.35 3.96 -3.00
N ALA A 136 -14.21 4.96 -3.08
CA ALA A 136 -15.63 4.84 -2.71
C ALA A 136 -16.49 5.53 -3.76
N GLN A 137 -17.70 5.00 -3.94
CA GLN A 137 -18.76 5.68 -4.68
C GLN A 137 -19.76 6.23 -3.68
N THR A 138 -19.91 7.55 -3.64
CA THR A 138 -20.88 8.23 -2.78
C THR A 138 -21.99 8.86 -3.63
N PRO A 139 -23.13 9.23 -3.02
CA PRO A 139 -24.15 10.03 -3.71
C PRO A 139 -23.62 11.35 -4.30
N ASN A 140 -22.51 11.87 -3.76
CA ASN A 140 -21.89 13.13 -4.16
C ASN A 140 -20.71 12.95 -5.14
N GLY A 141 -20.47 11.72 -5.61
CA GLY A 141 -19.43 11.38 -6.57
C GLY A 141 -18.40 10.38 -6.04
N ALA A 142 -17.41 10.09 -6.89
CA ALA A 142 -16.32 9.19 -6.55
C ALA A 142 -15.34 9.88 -5.59
N ILE A 143 -14.94 9.12 -4.57
CA ILE A 143 -13.83 9.45 -3.67
C ILE A 143 -12.68 8.52 -4.01
N SER A 144 -11.48 9.07 -4.15
CA SER A 144 -10.26 8.27 -4.31
C SER A 144 -9.16 8.77 -3.40
N GLY A 145 -8.51 7.86 -2.69
CA GLY A 145 -7.35 8.13 -1.87
C GLY A 145 -6.10 7.39 -2.34
N LEU A 146 -4.93 7.96 -2.14
CA LEU A 146 -3.64 7.32 -2.37
C LEU A 146 -2.68 7.67 -1.23
N ARG A 147 -1.95 6.67 -0.74
CA ARG A 147 -0.77 6.85 0.11
C ARG A 147 0.29 5.82 -0.24
N TYR A 148 1.56 6.09 0.08
CA TYR A 148 2.59 5.06 0.00
C TYR A 148 2.49 4.13 1.22
N VAL A 149 3.04 2.93 1.07
CA VAL A 149 3.17 1.96 2.15
C VAL A 149 4.53 1.28 2.11
N ILE A 150 5.13 1.05 3.27
CA ILE A 150 6.39 0.34 3.46
C ILE A 150 6.16 -0.74 4.50
N PHE A 151 6.62 -1.96 4.22
CA PHE A 151 6.62 -3.09 5.13
C PHE A 151 8.06 -3.48 5.36
N GLU A 152 8.57 -3.25 6.57
CA GLU A 152 9.94 -3.57 6.96
C GLU A 152 9.92 -4.74 7.94
N ARG A 153 10.60 -5.82 7.60
CA ARG A 153 10.65 -7.00 8.46
C ARG A 153 11.35 -6.67 9.77
N THR A 154 10.71 -6.93 10.91
CA THR A 154 11.24 -6.60 12.24
C THR A 154 12.30 -7.61 12.71
N THR A 155 12.33 -8.81 12.12
CA THR A 155 13.27 -9.89 12.45
C THR A 155 13.81 -10.56 11.17
N PRO A 156 15.15 -10.75 11.04
CA PRO A 156 15.79 -11.31 9.84
C PRO A 156 15.37 -12.74 9.44
#